data_AF-A0A7J3KIF3-F1
#
_entry.id   AF-A0A7J3KIF3-F1
#
_cell.length_a   1.000
_cell.length_b   1.000
_cell.length_c   1.000
_cell.angle_alpha   90.00
_cell.angle_beta   90.00
_cell.angle_gamma   90.00
#
_symmetry.space_group_name_H-M   'P 1'
#
loop_
_entity.id
_entity.type
_entity.pdbx_description
1 polymer ?
#
loop_
_entity_poly.entity_id
_entity_poly.type
_entity_poly.pdbx_seq_one_letter_code
_entity_poly.pdbx_strand_id
1 'polypeptide(L)'
;MKSQLLAVAVALAVACLILQLVFSSSNDFLKYEVEGVFVGELKHTIQITNPWQTPIRGGKLIVPLVKNQTGRHYAVLRSVSASGGMFHGPTLLNYDSGNIYLYWSDITINPEAAFNVELTYLILSFSVKYTINASRLVEYNVESELYKRYTQPEQLIESDNPKIVNAAREIVGGEANSHVKALLIYNFVVEHLKYEVQKEEKGALWALENGVGDCSEYSYLFVALCRAAGIPARIQAGFAFHHDSGVVEDGHMWAEYYLEDYGWIPVDAAWRMFGQIDHRHLSSIQSIPEIPYANYLFNQTAGKKPKDKQSVRLSPMSVGGFPDGQFVEAISQAVQRIKPVELGVLLGKILGGKILFPSEVEAVELKVLESKICIQRAVDSWETGSKTALNEAFKALDKADEALKCAWIVVVKTFILYIGISLILAAIFVSLVRRCSRSLQQHNSYNVQ
;
A
#
# COMPACT_ATOMS: atom_id res chain seq x y z
N MET A 1 26.43 -7.51 43.93
CA MET A 1 26.03 -8.04 42.61
C MET A 1 24.55 -8.37 42.51
N LYS A 2 23.98 -9.30 43.31
CA LYS A 2 22.55 -9.67 43.21
C LYS A 2 21.57 -8.49 43.45
N SER A 3 21.87 -7.57 44.36
CA SER A 3 21.05 -6.38 44.64
C SER A 3 21.08 -5.33 43.52
N GLN A 4 22.21 -5.17 42.83
CA GLN A 4 22.35 -4.25 41.70
C GLN A 4 21.67 -4.80 40.44
N LEU A 5 21.76 -6.11 40.19
CA LEU A 5 21.03 -6.78 39.12
C LEU A 5 19.50 -6.69 39.32
N LEU A 6 19.03 -6.83 40.56
CA LEU A 6 17.61 -6.67 40.89
C LEU A 6 17.16 -5.21 40.70
N ALA A 7 17.96 -4.23 41.11
CA ALA A 7 17.65 -2.81 40.91
C ALA A 7 17.60 -2.43 39.41
N VAL A 8 18.51 -2.97 38.59
CA VAL A 8 18.51 -2.76 37.13
C VAL A 8 17.31 -3.44 36.47
N ALA A 9 16.96 -4.67 36.90
CA ALA A 9 15.78 -5.37 36.39
C ALA A 9 14.47 -4.66 36.77
N VAL A 10 14.36 -4.13 37.99
CA VAL A 10 13.21 -3.34 38.43
C VAL A 10 13.17 -1.99 37.71
N ALA A 11 14.30 -1.32 37.51
CA ALA A 11 14.35 -0.08 36.74
C ALA A 11 13.98 -0.29 35.26
N LEU A 12 14.41 -1.40 34.65
CA LEU A 12 14.02 -1.78 33.29
C LEU A 12 12.53 -2.15 33.22
N ALA A 13 12.00 -2.88 34.19
CA ALA A 13 10.58 -3.22 34.25
C ALA A 13 9.70 -1.98 34.45
N VAL A 14 10.12 -1.06 35.33
CA VAL A 14 9.44 0.22 35.56
C VAL A 14 9.57 1.14 34.35
N ALA A 15 10.71 1.18 33.67
CA ALA A 15 10.88 1.91 32.41
C ALA A 15 10.02 1.32 31.29
N CYS A 16 9.88 -0.01 31.22
CA CYS A 16 8.99 -0.69 30.28
C CYS A 16 7.52 -0.40 30.61
N LEU A 17 7.15 -0.38 31.89
CA LEU A 17 5.80 -0.06 32.35
C LEU A 17 5.47 1.42 32.11
N ILE A 18 6.41 2.33 32.33
CA ILE A 18 6.27 3.76 32.05
C ILE A 18 6.21 3.99 30.55
N LEU A 19 7.00 3.30 29.72
CA LEU A 19 6.82 3.32 28.27
C LEU A 19 5.41 2.84 27.91
N GLN A 20 4.97 1.69 28.43
CA GLN A 20 3.63 1.16 28.17
C GLN A 20 2.51 2.11 28.63
N LEU A 21 2.68 2.83 29.75
CA LEU A 21 1.69 3.76 30.30
C LEU A 21 1.71 5.13 29.59
N VAL A 22 2.89 5.63 29.20
CA VAL A 22 3.04 6.88 28.42
C VAL A 22 2.51 6.70 26.99
N PHE A 23 2.55 5.48 26.44
CA PHE A 23 1.92 5.13 25.16
C PHE A 23 0.46 4.65 25.28
N SER A 24 -0.16 4.71 26.48
CA SER A 24 -1.53 4.23 26.68
C SER A 24 -2.62 5.30 26.56
N SER A 25 -2.26 6.57 26.32
CA SER A 25 -3.25 7.67 26.29
C SER A 25 -3.30 8.49 24.99
N SER A 26 -2.70 8.01 23.89
CA SER A 26 -2.97 8.56 22.56
C SER A 26 -3.07 7.46 21.51
N ASN A 27 -3.94 7.67 20.51
CA ASN A 27 -4.10 6.82 19.32
C ASN A 27 -2.84 6.82 18.40
N ASP A 28 -1.64 7.02 18.95
CA ASP A 28 -0.40 7.40 18.26
C ASP A 28 0.53 6.21 17.99
N PHE A 29 0.00 5.12 17.44
CA PHE A 29 0.87 4.04 16.96
C PHE A 29 0.87 3.97 15.44
N LEU A 30 2.02 3.60 14.88
CA LEU A 30 2.18 3.35 13.45
C LEU A 30 1.34 2.13 13.07
N LYS A 31 0.25 2.35 12.35
CA LYS A 31 -0.66 1.30 11.86
C LYS A 31 -0.07 0.64 10.63
N TYR A 32 0.59 1.43 9.80
CA TYR A 32 1.25 0.99 8.59
C TYR A 32 2.47 1.83 8.28
N GLU A 33 3.39 1.25 7.54
CA GLU A 33 4.55 1.92 7.00
C GLU A 33 4.29 2.32 5.54
N VAL A 34 4.87 3.45 5.15
CA VAL A 34 4.96 3.86 3.74
C VAL A 34 6.37 3.54 3.26
N GLU A 35 6.49 2.54 2.39
CA GLU A 35 7.77 2.00 1.93
C GLU A 35 8.20 2.55 0.56
N GLY A 36 7.28 3.21 -0.14
CA GLY A 36 7.50 3.77 -1.47
C GLY A 36 6.51 4.87 -1.79
N VAL A 37 6.92 5.76 -2.69
CA VAL A 37 6.11 6.88 -3.17
C VAL A 37 6.30 7.00 -4.68
N PHE A 38 5.20 7.27 -5.38
CA PHE A 38 5.20 7.55 -6.81
C PHE A 38 4.43 8.84 -7.08
N VAL A 39 5.00 9.65 -7.96
CA VAL A 39 4.42 10.90 -8.45
C VAL A 39 4.36 10.83 -9.97
N GLY A 40 3.16 10.91 -10.52
CA GLY A 40 2.93 10.68 -11.94
C GLY A 40 1.65 11.27 -12.49
N GLU A 41 1.44 11.04 -13.77
CA GLU A 41 0.19 11.29 -14.48
C GLU A 41 -0.45 9.94 -14.86
N LEU A 42 -1.75 9.83 -14.63
CA LEU A 42 -2.58 8.72 -15.14
C LEU A 42 -3.50 9.26 -16.23
N LYS A 43 -3.43 8.68 -17.42
CA LYS A 43 -4.29 9.02 -18.55
C LYS A 43 -5.16 7.83 -18.92
N HIS A 44 -6.47 7.96 -18.74
CA HIS A 44 -7.47 6.96 -19.12
C HIS A 44 -8.17 7.41 -20.40
N THR A 45 -7.97 6.65 -21.47
CA THR A 45 -8.62 6.87 -22.76
C THR A 45 -9.64 5.78 -23.02
N ILE A 46 -10.85 6.14 -23.41
CA ILE A 46 -11.92 5.23 -23.83
C ILE A 46 -12.32 5.59 -25.25
N GLN A 47 -12.45 4.59 -26.12
CA GLN A 47 -12.88 4.76 -27.49
C GLN A 47 -14.05 3.81 -27.79
N ILE A 48 -15.13 4.36 -28.31
CA ILE A 48 -16.35 3.64 -28.68
C ILE A 48 -16.57 3.85 -30.17
N THR A 49 -16.37 2.80 -30.95
CA THR A 49 -16.43 2.82 -32.42
C THR A 49 -17.73 2.21 -32.91
N ASN A 50 -18.34 2.86 -33.89
CA ASN A 50 -19.47 2.31 -34.63
C ASN A 50 -18.98 1.63 -35.92
N PRO A 51 -18.84 0.29 -35.96
CA PRO A 51 -18.41 -0.42 -37.17
C PRO A 51 -19.54 -0.62 -38.19
N TRP A 52 -20.75 -0.10 -37.91
CA TRP A 52 -21.95 -0.39 -38.68
C TRP A 52 -22.27 0.73 -39.66
N GLN A 53 -23.03 0.40 -40.69
CA GLN A 53 -23.51 1.35 -41.70
C GLN A 53 -24.71 2.19 -41.23
N THR A 54 -25.16 1.99 -39.98
CA THR A 54 -26.26 2.75 -39.36
C THR A 54 -25.75 3.49 -38.12
N PRO A 55 -26.23 4.72 -37.85
CA PRO A 55 -25.85 5.43 -36.63
C PRO A 55 -26.25 4.68 -35.36
N ILE A 56 -25.40 4.76 -34.33
CA ILE A 56 -25.75 4.42 -32.94
C ILE A 56 -26.32 5.69 -32.30
N ARG A 57 -27.43 5.58 -31.57
CA ARG A 57 -28.11 6.73 -30.95
C ARG A 57 -28.48 6.45 -29.50
N GLY A 58 -28.58 7.53 -28.73
CA GLY A 58 -28.95 7.47 -27.32
C GLY A 58 -27.99 6.61 -26.51
N GLY A 59 -26.69 6.69 -26.85
CA GLY A 59 -25.63 6.06 -26.10
C GLY A 59 -25.44 6.75 -24.75
N LYS A 60 -25.09 5.95 -23.75
CA LYS A 60 -24.88 6.34 -22.36
C LYS A 60 -23.54 5.77 -21.94
N LEU A 61 -22.62 6.63 -21.52
CA LEU A 61 -21.32 6.22 -21.01
C LEU A 61 -21.21 6.62 -19.55
N ILE A 62 -20.89 5.65 -18.69
CA ILE A 62 -20.57 5.86 -17.28
C ILE A 62 -19.11 5.49 -17.08
N VAL A 63 -18.32 6.37 -16.46
CA VAL A 63 -16.89 6.16 -16.16
C VAL A 63 -16.65 6.41 -14.67
N PRO A 64 -16.26 5.42 -13.88
CA PRO A 64 -15.86 5.60 -12.48
C PRO A 64 -14.62 6.48 -12.36
N LEU A 65 -14.56 7.31 -11.32
CA LEU A 65 -13.42 8.16 -11.04
C LEU A 65 -12.48 7.51 -10.03
N VAL A 66 -11.17 7.64 -10.28
CA VAL A 66 -10.13 7.32 -9.29
C VAL A 66 -10.28 8.24 -8.07
N LYS A 67 -10.37 7.66 -6.86
CA LYS A 67 -10.74 8.36 -5.60
C LYS A 67 -9.64 8.33 -4.56
N ASN A 68 -9.65 9.34 -3.67
CA ASN A 68 -8.65 9.48 -2.60
C ASN A 68 -8.97 8.68 -1.32
N GLN A 69 -10.10 7.96 -1.31
CA GLN A 69 -10.69 7.48 -0.06
C GLN A 69 -10.05 6.21 0.49
N THR A 70 -9.54 5.28 -0.34
CA THR A 70 -8.89 4.03 0.12
C THR A 70 -8.20 3.25 -1.00
N GLY A 71 -7.30 3.88 -1.74
CA GLY A 71 -6.27 3.14 -2.48
C GLY A 71 -4.87 3.66 -2.20
N ARG A 72 -4.72 4.45 -1.13
CA ARG A 72 -3.47 5.13 -0.72
C ARG A 72 -2.79 5.85 -1.87
N HIS A 73 -3.64 6.47 -2.69
CA HIS A 73 -3.27 7.42 -3.70
C HIS A 73 -4.13 8.68 -3.53
N TYR A 74 -3.50 9.82 -3.79
CA TYR A 74 -4.08 11.13 -3.95
C TYR A 74 -4.10 11.44 -5.45
N ALA A 75 -5.28 11.31 -6.04
CA ALA A 75 -5.59 11.61 -7.42
C ALA A 75 -6.26 13.00 -7.53
N VAL A 76 -5.74 13.82 -8.43
CA VAL A 76 -6.34 15.10 -8.82
C VAL A 76 -6.75 15.01 -10.29
N LEU A 77 -8.05 15.02 -10.56
CA LEU A 77 -8.57 15.05 -11.92
C LEU A 77 -8.22 16.40 -12.57
N ARG A 78 -7.28 16.39 -13.51
CA ARG A 78 -6.70 17.57 -14.16
C ARG A 78 -7.53 18.02 -15.35
N SER A 79 -7.97 17.08 -16.17
CA SER A 79 -8.78 17.38 -17.35
C SER A 79 -9.67 16.20 -17.71
N VAL A 80 -10.83 16.54 -18.28
CA VAL A 80 -11.73 15.61 -18.94
C VAL A 80 -12.02 16.17 -20.32
N SER A 81 -11.87 15.35 -21.34
CA SER A 81 -12.25 15.72 -22.70
C SER A 81 -13.07 14.60 -23.33
N ALA A 82 -14.03 14.99 -24.17
CA ALA A 82 -14.83 14.07 -24.97
C ALA A 82 -14.94 14.62 -26.39
N SER A 83 -14.89 13.75 -27.39
CA SER A 83 -14.91 14.15 -28.80
C SER A 83 -15.52 13.08 -29.70
N GLY A 84 -16.01 13.52 -30.87
CA GLY A 84 -16.67 12.66 -31.85
C GLY A 84 -18.17 12.53 -31.59
N GLY A 85 -18.99 12.64 -32.64
CA GLY A 85 -20.44 12.54 -32.49
C GLY A 85 -21.10 13.70 -31.75
N MET A 86 -22.40 13.54 -31.47
CA MET A 86 -23.17 14.45 -30.60
C MET A 86 -23.36 13.80 -29.23
N PHE A 87 -23.28 14.57 -28.15
CA PHE A 87 -23.42 14.06 -26.77
C PHE A 87 -23.78 15.19 -25.80
N HIS A 88 -24.28 14.82 -24.62
CA HIS A 88 -24.45 15.69 -23.45
C HIS A 88 -23.55 15.21 -22.30
N GLY A 89 -22.96 16.13 -21.54
CA GLY A 89 -22.10 15.84 -20.38
C GLY A 89 -20.63 16.25 -20.57
N PRO A 90 -19.75 15.90 -19.61
CA PRO A 90 -20.03 14.99 -18.50
C PRO A 90 -20.90 15.62 -17.40
N THR A 91 -21.68 14.79 -16.71
CA THR A 91 -22.29 15.10 -15.42
C THR A 91 -21.68 14.22 -14.34
N LEU A 92 -21.47 14.75 -13.15
CA LEU A 92 -20.98 13.99 -12.00
C LEU A 92 -22.15 13.27 -11.32
N LEU A 93 -22.01 11.96 -11.12
CA LEU A 93 -22.93 11.13 -10.33
C LEU A 93 -22.23 10.70 -9.05
N ASN A 94 -22.87 10.90 -7.91
CA ASN A 94 -22.38 10.49 -6.60
C ASN A 94 -23.46 9.67 -5.90
N TYR A 95 -23.07 8.54 -5.32
CA TYR A 95 -23.97 7.59 -4.71
C TYR A 95 -23.60 7.31 -3.25
N ASP A 96 -24.55 6.80 -2.47
CA ASP A 96 -24.35 6.46 -1.05
C ASP A 96 -23.35 5.32 -0.84
N SER A 97 -23.05 4.55 -1.89
CA SER A 97 -21.93 3.60 -1.92
C SER A 97 -20.58 4.30 -1.77
N GLY A 98 -20.51 5.62 -2.00
CA GLY A 98 -19.30 6.42 -2.06
C GLY A 98 -18.61 6.38 -3.43
N ASN A 99 -19.15 5.65 -4.41
CA ASN A 99 -18.63 5.66 -5.79
C ASN A 99 -19.06 6.92 -6.54
N ILE A 100 -18.14 7.46 -7.35
CA ILE A 100 -18.33 8.68 -8.11
C ILE A 100 -18.06 8.38 -9.59
N TYR A 101 -18.94 8.85 -10.45
CA TYR A 101 -18.88 8.57 -11.89
C TYR A 101 -19.02 9.85 -12.70
N LEU A 102 -18.37 9.88 -13.87
CA LEU A 102 -18.72 10.79 -14.95
C LEU A 102 -19.70 10.11 -15.89
N TYR A 103 -20.73 10.86 -16.27
CA TYR A 103 -21.82 10.38 -17.11
C TYR A 103 -21.98 11.24 -18.35
N TRP A 104 -22.00 10.58 -19.50
CA TRP A 104 -22.40 11.16 -20.78
C TRP A 104 -23.67 10.49 -21.28
N SER A 105 -24.53 11.28 -21.90
CA SER A 105 -25.83 10.84 -22.42
C SER A 105 -26.08 11.31 -23.83
N ASP A 106 -27.12 10.73 -24.44
CA ASP A 106 -27.57 11.02 -25.81
C ASP A 106 -26.46 10.92 -26.86
N ILE A 107 -25.47 10.06 -26.61
CA ILE A 107 -24.32 9.88 -27.49
C ILE A 107 -24.81 9.33 -28.83
N THR A 108 -24.47 10.03 -29.90
CA THR A 108 -24.76 9.63 -31.29
C THR A 108 -23.46 9.44 -32.04
N ILE A 109 -23.22 8.23 -32.53
CA ILE A 109 -22.00 7.85 -33.26
C ILE A 109 -22.38 7.47 -34.69
N ASN A 110 -21.91 8.28 -35.65
CA ASN A 110 -22.15 8.03 -37.08
C ASN A 110 -21.47 6.74 -37.56
N PRO A 111 -21.89 6.17 -38.70
CA PRO A 111 -21.22 5.04 -39.31
C PRO A 111 -19.71 5.26 -39.44
N GLU A 112 -18.92 4.26 -39.10
CA GLU A 112 -17.45 4.25 -39.18
C GLU A 112 -16.75 5.33 -38.33
N ALA A 113 -17.48 6.05 -37.49
CA ALA A 113 -16.95 7.05 -36.57
C ALA A 113 -16.72 6.47 -35.16
N ALA A 114 -16.06 7.26 -34.31
CA ALA A 114 -15.84 6.93 -32.90
C ALA A 114 -16.17 8.10 -31.98
N PHE A 115 -16.67 7.77 -30.78
CA PHE A 115 -16.72 8.66 -29.63
C PHE A 115 -15.52 8.36 -28.72
N ASN A 116 -14.78 9.38 -28.33
CA ASN A 116 -13.57 9.25 -27.53
C ASN A 116 -13.69 10.07 -26.26
N VAL A 117 -13.25 9.51 -25.14
CA VAL A 117 -13.14 10.19 -23.85
C VAL A 117 -11.71 10.05 -23.35
N GLU A 118 -11.15 11.13 -22.81
CA GLU A 118 -9.85 11.13 -22.12
C GLU A 118 -9.99 11.81 -20.76
N LEU A 119 -9.56 11.11 -19.71
CA LEU A 119 -9.42 11.63 -18.35
C LEU A 119 -7.94 11.65 -18.01
N THR A 120 -7.45 12.78 -17.51
CA THR A 120 -6.06 12.92 -17.06
C THR A 120 -6.05 13.26 -15.58
N TYR A 121 -5.30 12.49 -14.80
CA TYR A 121 -5.11 12.67 -13.36
C TYR A 121 -3.66 12.94 -13.03
N LEU A 122 -3.41 13.78 -12.04
CA LEU A 122 -2.15 13.80 -11.31
C LEU A 122 -2.25 12.81 -10.14
N ILE A 123 -1.30 11.90 -10.02
CA ILE A 123 -1.31 10.81 -9.03
C ILE A 123 -0.10 10.94 -8.12
N LEU A 124 -0.35 11.08 -6.82
CA LEU A 124 0.61 10.77 -5.76
C LEU A 124 0.15 9.47 -5.12
N SER A 125 0.99 8.45 -5.06
CA SER A 125 0.58 7.11 -4.58
C SER A 125 1.67 6.45 -3.75
N PHE A 126 1.28 5.57 -2.84
CA PHE A 126 2.16 5.05 -1.80
C PHE A 126 2.16 3.52 -1.74
N SER A 127 3.36 2.93 -1.69
CA SER A 127 3.52 1.53 -1.31
C SER A 127 3.45 1.45 0.19
N VAL A 128 2.67 0.51 0.70
CA VAL A 128 2.41 0.43 2.12
C VAL A 128 2.40 -0.97 2.66
N LYS A 129 2.69 -1.07 3.96
CA LYS A 129 2.72 -2.33 4.68
C LYS A 129 2.18 -2.15 6.09
N TYR A 130 1.14 -2.90 6.42
CA TYR A 130 0.55 -2.90 7.75
C TYR A 130 1.35 -3.81 8.70
N THR A 131 1.57 -3.31 9.91
CA THR A 131 2.14 -4.09 11.01
C THR A 131 1.07 -4.27 12.08
N ILE A 132 0.25 -5.31 11.91
CA ILE A 132 -0.90 -5.56 12.76
C ILE A 132 -0.46 -6.33 14.01
N ASN A 133 -0.75 -5.77 15.17
CA ASN A 133 -0.57 -6.46 16.44
C ASN A 133 -1.87 -7.21 16.78
N ALA A 134 -1.94 -8.47 16.37
CA ALA A 134 -3.09 -9.33 16.58
C ALA A 134 -3.55 -9.39 18.05
N SER A 135 -2.62 -9.30 19.02
CA SER A 135 -2.96 -9.37 20.46
C SER A 135 -3.71 -8.16 21.01
N ARG A 136 -3.80 -7.08 20.24
CA ARG A 136 -4.44 -5.82 20.66
C ARG A 136 -5.72 -5.50 19.90
N LEU A 137 -6.18 -6.38 19.02
CA LEU A 137 -7.37 -6.12 18.22
C LEU A 137 -8.61 -6.06 19.09
N VAL A 138 -9.38 -4.98 18.94
CA VAL A 138 -10.70 -4.84 19.53
C VAL A 138 -11.73 -5.65 18.74
N GLU A 139 -12.73 -6.18 19.44
CA GLU A 139 -13.88 -6.84 18.81
C GLU A 139 -14.70 -5.87 17.97
N TYR A 140 -15.33 -6.37 16.90
CA TYR A 140 -16.16 -5.52 16.05
C TYR A 140 -17.38 -4.98 16.78
N ASN A 141 -17.70 -3.71 16.52
CA ASN A 141 -19.03 -3.21 16.82
C ASN A 141 -20.02 -3.74 15.77
N VAL A 142 -20.64 -4.88 16.07
CA VAL A 142 -21.57 -5.56 15.16
C VAL A 142 -22.82 -4.74 14.81
N GLU A 143 -23.13 -3.73 15.62
CA GLU A 143 -24.26 -2.83 15.37
C GLU A 143 -23.93 -1.68 14.43
N SER A 144 -22.64 -1.42 14.16
CA SER A 144 -22.20 -0.35 13.28
C SER A 144 -22.67 -0.55 11.84
N GLU A 145 -22.95 0.56 11.14
CA GLU A 145 -23.34 0.53 9.72
C GLU A 145 -22.24 -0.10 8.85
N LEU A 146 -20.97 0.14 9.18
CA LEU A 146 -19.84 -0.45 8.47
C LEU A 146 -19.85 -1.96 8.61
N TYR A 147 -19.94 -2.48 9.83
CA TYR A 147 -19.95 -3.92 10.06
C TYR A 147 -21.11 -4.58 9.32
N LYS A 148 -22.33 -4.05 9.53
CA LYS A 148 -23.53 -4.56 8.86
C LYS A 148 -23.39 -4.52 7.36
N ARG A 149 -23.01 -3.38 6.76
CA ARG A 149 -22.90 -3.23 5.31
C ARG A 149 -21.90 -4.20 4.69
N TYR A 150 -20.70 -4.30 5.27
CA TYR A 150 -19.59 -5.04 4.67
C TYR A 150 -19.47 -6.49 5.14
N THR A 151 -20.50 -7.03 5.81
CA THR A 151 -20.64 -8.47 6.10
C THR A 151 -21.81 -9.12 5.36
N GLN A 152 -22.62 -8.35 4.63
CA GLN A 152 -23.73 -8.87 3.82
C GLN A 152 -23.27 -9.43 2.47
N PRO A 153 -24.03 -10.36 1.87
CA PRO A 153 -23.80 -10.79 0.50
C PRO A 153 -24.01 -9.64 -0.48
N GLU A 154 -23.33 -9.71 -1.62
CA GLU A 154 -23.58 -8.84 -2.77
C GLU A 154 -23.48 -9.66 -4.06
N GLN A 155 -23.82 -9.06 -5.21
CA GLN A 155 -23.67 -9.73 -6.50
C GLN A 155 -22.22 -10.24 -6.68
N LEU A 156 -22.07 -11.52 -7.06
CA LEU A 156 -20.79 -12.25 -7.19
C LEU A 156 -20.04 -12.51 -5.88
N ILE A 157 -20.61 -12.12 -4.72
CA ILE A 157 -20.04 -12.36 -3.39
C ILE A 157 -21.11 -13.05 -2.55
N GLU A 158 -21.31 -14.34 -2.80
CA GLU A 158 -22.38 -15.15 -2.19
C GLU A 158 -22.03 -15.59 -0.75
N SER A 159 -21.72 -14.63 0.14
CA SER A 159 -21.22 -14.88 1.50
C SER A 159 -22.24 -15.54 2.44
N ASP A 160 -23.52 -15.53 2.09
CA ASP A 160 -24.61 -16.22 2.79
C ASP A 160 -24.86 -17.64 2.26
N ASN A 161 -24.21 -18.03 1.15
CA ASN A 161 -24.38 -19.37 0.59
C ASN A 161 -23.85 -20.44 1.56
N PRO A 162 -24.61 -21.53 1.82
CA PRO A 162 -24.19 -22.57 2.77
C PRO A 162 -22.82 -23.18 2.48
N LYS A 163 -22.41 -23.30 1.20
CA LYS A 163 -21.08 -23.83 0.85
C LYS A 163 -19.96 -22.88 1.24
N ILE A 164 -20.14 -21.58 1.00
CA ILE A 164 -19.18 -20.54 1.40
C ILE A 164 -19.11 -20.44 2.92
N VAL A 165 -20.26 -20.45 3.61
CA VAL A 165 -20.32 -20.42 5.09
C VAL A 165 -19.62 -21.63 5.71
N ASN A 166 -19.83 -22.83 5.16
CA ASN A 166 -19.16 -24.04 5.65
C ASN A 166 -17.64 -24.00 5.38
N ALA A 167 -17.23 -23.60 4.17
CA ALA A 167 -15.81 -23.45 3.84
C ALA A 167 -15.13 -22.43 4.77
N ALA A 168 -15.74 -21.26 4.97
CA ALA A 168 -15.21 -20.25 5.89
C ALA A 168 -15.04 -20.81 7.31
N ARG A 169 -16.04 -21.54 7.83
CA ARG A 169 -15.98 -22.19 9.15
C ARG A 169 -14.86 -23.22 9.24
N GLU A 170 -14.67 -24.05 8.22
CA GLU A 170 -13.60 -25.05 8.17
C GLU A 170 -12.22 -24.41 8.12
N ILE A 171 -12.04 -23.37 7.30
CA ILE A 171 -10.77 -22.66 7.13
C ILE A 171 -10.34 -21.96 8.43
N VAL A 172 -11.27 -21.24 9.07
CA VAL A 172 -10.93 -20.46 10.29
C VAL A 172 -10.94 -21.31 11.57
N GLY A 173 -11.67 -22.42 11.57
CA GLY A 173 -11.80 -23.31 12.72
C GLY A 173 -12.25 -22.56 13.99
N GLY A 174 -11.50 -22.77 15.08
CA GLY A 174 -11.74 -22.11 16.38
C GLY A 174 -11.00 -20.79 16.57
N GLU A 175 -10.36 -20.24 15.53
CA GLU A 175 -9.64 -18.96 15.64
C GLU A 175 -10.62 -17.83 15.99
N ALA A 176 -10.25 -16.97 16.94
CA ALA A 176 -11.06 -15.83 17.35
C ALA A 176 -10.58 -14.53 16.69
N ASN A 177 -9.28 -14.42 16.40
CA ASN A 177 -8.64 -13.22 15.94
C ASN A 177 -8.94 -12.92 14.46
N SER A 178 -9.64 -11.83 14.18
CA SER A 178 -10.08 -11.46 12.82
C SER A 178 -8.94 -11.30 11.82
N HIS A 179 -7.76 -10.80 12.24
CA HIS A 179 -6.61 -10.70 11.36
C HIS A 179 -6.03 -12.09 11.00
N VAL A 180 -5.94 -12.99 11.98
CA VAL A 180 -5.48 -14.37 11.74
C VAL A 180 -6.48 -15.12 10.87
N LYS A 181 -7.79 -14.96 11.10
CA LYS A 181 -8.84 -15.51 10.22
C LYS A 181 -8.67 -15.03 8.77
N ALA A 182 -8.48 -13.72 8.56
CA ALA A 182 -8.26 -13.15 7.23
C ALA A 182 -6.99 -13.73 6.57
N LEU A 183 -5.92 -13.96 7.33
CA LEU A 183 -4.69 -14.60 6.84
C LEU A 183 -4.93 -16.06 6.43
N LEU A 184 -5.67 -16.84 7.24
CA LEU A 184 -6.02 -18.22 6.91
C LEU A 184 -6.86 -18.29 5.63
N ILE A 185 -7.85 -17.41 5.51
CA ILE A 185 -8.69 -17.28 4.32
C ILE A 185 -7.86 -16.89 3.10
N TYR A 186 -6.98 -15.89 3.22
CA TYR A 186 -6.08 -15.48 2.15
C TYR A 186 -5.20 -16.65 1.67
N ASN A 187 -4.58 -17.39 2.59
CA ASN A 187 -3.73 -18.53 2.25
C ASN A 187 -4.55 -19.60 1.53
N PHE A 188 -5.76 -19.92 2.02
CA PHE A 188 -6.66 -20.85 1.34
C PHE A 188 -6.96 -20.40 -0.10
N VAL A 189 -7.33 -19.13 -0.31
CA VAL A 189 -7.65 -18.63 -1.66
C VAL A 189 -6.45 -18.74 -2.60
N VAL A 190 -5.26 -18.35 -2.15
CA VAL A 190 -4.02 -18.43 -2.94
C VAL A 190 -3.62 -19.87 -3.28
N GLU A 191 -3.88 -20.81 -2.37
CA GLU A 191 -3.57 -22.24 -2.57
C GLU A 191 -4.64 -22.97 -3.40
N HIS A 192 -5.91 -22.62 -3.21
CA HIS A 192 -7.06 -23.27 -3.83
C HIS A 192 -7.26 -22.85 -5.28
N LEU A 193 -7.04 -21.56 -5.58
CA LEU A 193 -7.23 -21.04 -6.93
C LEU A 193 -5.95 -21.13 -7.77
N LYS A 194 -6.13 -21.54 -9.02
CA LYS A 194 -5.14 -21.39 -10.08
C LYS A 194 -5.56 -20.25 -11.03
N TYR A 195 -4.62 -19.37 -11.34
CA TYR A 195 -4.88 -18.23 -12.22
C TYR A 195 -5.27 -18.69 -13.64
N GLU A 196 -6.48 -18.33 -14.08
CA GLU A 196 -7.04 -18.59 -15.41
C GLU A 196 -8.04 -17.49 -15.79
N VAL A 197 -7.81 -16.83 -16.92
CA VAL A 197 -8.69 -15.76 -17.41
C VAL A 197 -10.06 -16.31 -17.80
N GLN A 198 -11.12 -15.72 -17.25
CA GLN A 198 -12.49 -16.13 -17.55
C GLN A 198 -13.07 -15.34 -18.73
N LYS A 199 -13.95 -15.99 -19.51
CA LYS A 199 -14.67 -15.30 -20.61
C LYS A 199 -15.71 -14.31 -20.11
N GLU A 200 -16.25 -14.58 -18.92
CA GLU A 200 -17.25 -13.81 -18.21
C GLU A 200 -16.93 -13.92 -16.72
N GLU A 201 -17.13 -12.86 -15.97
CA GLU A 201 -16.95 -12.87 -14.52
C GLU A 201 -17.79 -13.98 -13.85
N LYS A 202 -17.19 -14.66 -12.89
CA LYS A 202 -17.80 -15.71 -12.08
C LYS A 202 -17.76 -15.33 -10.60
N GLY A 203 -18.82 -15.69 -9.88
CA GLY A 203 -18.95 -15.36 -8.46
C GLY A 203 -18.05 -16.19 -7.56
N ALA A 204 -17.94 -15.78 -6.30
CA ALA A 204 -17.19 -16.45 -5.25
C ALA A 204 -17.56 -17.94 -5.12
N LEU A 205 -18.85 -18.28 -5.19
CA LEU A 205 -19.29 -19.68 -5.11
C LEU A 205 -18.70 -20.53 -6.25
N TRP A 206 -18.71 -20.00 -7.47
CA TRP A 206 -18.17 -20.70 -8.63
C TRP A 206 -16.65 -20.88 -8.49
N ALA A 207 -15.95 -19.82 -8.06
CA ALA A 207 -14.51 -19.88 -7.81
C ALA A 207 -14.15 -20.96 -6.76
N LEU A 208 -14.92 -21.03 -5.67
CA LEU A 208 -14.76 -22.07 -4.65
C LEU A 208 -14.93 -23.48 -5.24
N GLU A 209 -15.93 -23.69 -6.08
CA GLU A 209 -16.22 -25.03 -6.64
C GLU A 209 -15.25 -25.48 -7.73
N ASN A 210 -14.69 -24.53 -8.50
CA ASN A 210 -13.90 -24.85 -9.69
C ASN A 210 -12.38 -24.71 -9.48
N GLY A 211 -11.93 -23.98 -8.46
CA GLY A 211 -10.50 -23.87 -8.14
C GLY A 211 -9.69 -23.07 -9.17
N VAL A 212 -10.36 -22.25 -9.99
CA VAL A 212 -9.73 -21.41 -11.02
C VAL A 212 -10.39 -20.03 -11.08
N GLY A 213 -9.67 -19.05 -11.62
CA GLY A 213 -10.19 -17.70 -11.86
C GLY A 213 -9.09 -16.67 -12.05
N ASP A 214 -9.45 -15.42 -12.30
CA ASP A 214 -8.51 -14.29 -12.42
C ASP A 214 -8.64 -13.33 -11.23
N CYS A 215 -8.10 -12.11 -11.36
CA CYS A 215 -8.14 -11.10 -10.29
C CYS A 215 -9.52 -10.91 -9.66
N SER A 216 -10.60 -11.06 -10.43
CA SER A 216 -11.98 -10.91 -9.96
C SER A 216 -12.39 -12.07 -9.06
N GLU A 217 -12.29 -13.32 -9.52
CA GLU A 217 -12.65 -14.51 -8.72
C GLU A 217 -11.79 -14.66 -7.44
N TYR A 218 -10.50 -14.32 -7.51
CA TYR A 218 -9.64 -14.29 -6.32
C TYR A 218 -10.17 -13.29 -5.28
N SER A 219 -10.58 -12.11 -5.73
CA SER A 219 -11.10 -11.05 -4.85
C SER A 219 -12.48 -11.39 -4.31
N TYR A 220 -13.40 -11.87 -5.16
CA TYR A 220 -14.74 -12.28 -4.77
C TYR A 220 -14.71 -13.41 -3.73
N LEU A 221 -13.90 -14.45 -3.95
CA LEU A 221 -13.80 -15.57 -3.02
C LEU A 221 -13.22 -15.13 -1.67
N PHE A 222 -12.15 -14.32 -1.68
CA PHE A 222 -11.58 -13.79 -0.45
C PHE A 222 -12.59 -12.96 0.35
N VAL A 223 -13.30 -12.04 -0.30
CA VAL A 223 -14.32 -11.20 0.35
C VAL A 223 -15.48 -12.05 0.86
N ALA A 224 -16.00 -12.98 0.07
CA ALA A 224 -17.12 -13.82 0.47
C ALA A 224 -16.81 -14.68 1.70
N LEU A 225 -15.62 -15.29 1.75
CA LEU A 225 -15.15 -16.07 2.89
C LEU A 225 -14.92 -15.19 4.13
N CYS A 226 -14.33 -13.99 3.96
CA CYS A 226 -14.19 -13.03 5.07
C CYS A 226 -15.55 -12.65 5.66
N ARG A 227 -16.50 -12.26 4.80
CA ARG A 227 -17.85 -11.88 5.23
C ARG A 227 -18.58 -13.02 5.94
N ALA A 228 -18.48 -14.24 5.40
CA ALA A 228 -19.04 -15.43 6.02
C ALA A 228 -18.41 -15.77 7.38
N ALA A 229 -17.15 -15.39 7.60
CA ALA A 229 -16.44 -15.49 8.87
C ALA A 229 -16.70 -14.30 9.83
N GLY A 230 -17.60 -13.39 9.48
CA GLY A 230 -17.95 -12.20 10.28
C GLY A 230 -16.91 -11.09 10.23
N ILE A 231 -16.07 -11.03 9.19
CA ILE A 231 -15.04 -10.01 8.98
C ILE A 231 -15.57 -9.05 7.90
N PRO A 232 -15.71 -7.75 8.20
CA PRO A 232 -16.11 -6.79 7.17
C PRO A 232 -15.05 -6.72 6.08
N ALA A 233 -15.45 -6.96 4.84
CA ALA A 233 -14.55 -6.99 3.69
C ALA A 233 -15.21 -6.37 2.47
N ARG A 234 -14.42 -5.83 1.54
CA ARG A 234 -14.91 -5.20 0.32
C ARG A 234 -13.96 -5.37 -0.85
N ILE A 235 -14.52 -5.24 -2.04
CA ILE A 235 -13.82 -5.18 -3.30
C ILE A 235 -13.31 -3.76 -3.52
N GLN A 236 -12.13 -3.68 -4.15
CA GLN A 236 -11.61 -2.51 -4.81
C GLN A 236 -11.31 -2.89 -6.27
N ALA A 237 -11.73 -2.05 -7.21
CA ALA A 237 -11.48 -2.25 -8.63
C ALA A 237 -10.96 -0.95 -9.26
N GLY A 238 -10.11 -1.10 -10.27
CA GLY A 238 -9.52 0.01 -10.98
C GLY A 238 -8.37 -0.44 -11.87
N PHE A 239 -7.18 0.09 -11.62
CA PHE A 239 -5.98 -0.16 -12.44
C PHE A 239 -4.82 -0.64 -11.56
N ALA A 240 -4.05 -1.61 -12.06
CA ALA A 240 -2.79 -2.02 -11.47
C ALA A 240 -1.71 -2.12 -12.55
N PHE A 241 -0.49 -1.69 -12.23
CA PHE A 241 0.63 -1.66 -13.19
C PHE A 241 1.81 -2.51 -12.69
N HIS A 242 2.45 -3.23 -13.62
CA HIS A 242 3.68 -3.98 -13.31
C HIS A 242 4.94 -3.11 -13.22
N HIS A 243 4.88 -1.88 -13.73
CA HIS A 243 5.98 -0.91 -13.77
C HIS A 243 5.48 0.51 -13.53
N ASP A 244 6.35 1.39 -13.03
CA ASP A 244 6.05 2.81 -12.73
C ASP A 244 5.80 3.66 -13.98
N SER A 245 5.93 3.05 -15.16
CA SER A 245 5.54 3.58 -16.46
C SER A 245 5.02 2.45 -17.30
N GLY A 246 3.84 2.61 -17.88
CA GLY A 246 3.21 1.54 -18.65
C GLY A 246 1.84 1.90 -19.18
N VAL A 247 1.30 1.00 -20.00
CA VAL A 247 -0.07 1.07 -20.49
C VAL A 247 -0.75 -0.26 -20.17
N VAL A 248 -1.96 -0.19 -19.63
CA VAL A 248 -2.86 -1.35 -19.46
C VAL A 248 -4.14 -1.11 -20.23
N GLU A 249 -4.72 -2.18 -20.78
CA GLU A 249 -6.00 -2.14 -21.51
C GLU A 249 -7.16 -2.70 -20.68
N ASP A 250 -6.84 -3.48 -19.63
CA ASP A 250 -7.81 -4.10 -18.72
C ASP A 250 -7.76 -3.46 -17.33
N GLY A 251 -8.78 -3.78 -16.53
CA GLY A 251 -8.81 -3.43 -15.12
C GLY A 251 -8.09 -4.43 -14.24
N HIS A 252 -8.02 -4.11 -12.96
CA HIS A 252 -7.58 -5.03 -11.91
C HIS A 252 -8.51 -4.93 -10.72
N MET A 253 -8.70 -6.05 -10.03
CA MET A 253 -9.54 -6.16 -8.85
C MET A 253 -8.74 -6.76 -7.70
N TRP A 254 -8.93 -6.19 -6.52
CA TRP A 254 -8.37 -6.69 -5.26
C TRP A 254 -9.41 -6.50 -4.15
N ALA A 255 -9.00 -6.76 -2.91
CA ALA A 255 -9.86 -6.69 -1.75
C ALA A 255 -9.26 -5.87 -0.61
N GLU A 256 -10.12 -5.48 0.32
CA GLU A 256 -9.74 -4.97 1.62
C GLU A 256 -10.58 -5.65 2.70
N TYR A 257 -10.01 -5.86 3.88
CA TYR A 257 -10.75 -6.25 5.07
C TYR A 257 -10.55 -5.22 6.18
N TYR A 258 -11.54 -5.06 7.05
CA TYR A 258 -11.55 -4.02 8.07
C TYR A 258 -11.17 -4.56 9.44
N LEU A 259 -10.40 -3.79 10.20
CA LEU A 259 -10.14 -4.00 11.62
C LEU A 259 -10.40 -2.66 12.35
N GLU A 260 -11.16 -2.66 13.45
CA GLU A 260 -11.59 -1.43 14.17
C GLU A 260 -10.42 -0.45 14.44
N ASP A 261 -9.31 -0.96 14.98
CA ASP A 261 -8.17 -0.10 15.35
C ASP A 261 -7.28 0.30 14.16
N TYR A 262 -7.36 -0.41 13.03
CA TYR A 262 -6.44 -0.24 11.90
C TYR A 262 -7.08 0.34 10.64
N GLY A 263 -8.39 0.20 10.46
CA GLY A 263 -9.09 0.57 9.23
C GLY A 263 -9.07 -0.53 8.17
N TRP A 264 -9.14 -0.12 6.90
CA TRP A 264 -9.15 -1.01 5.74
C TRP A 264 -7.74 -1.49 5.39
N ILE A 265 -7.53 -2.80 5.51
CA ILE A 265 -6.28 -3.49 5.22
C ILE A 265 -6.34 -4.08 3.81
N PRO A 266 -5.41 -3.75 2.90
CA PRO A 266 -5.43 -4.24 1.54
C PRO A 266 -4.95 -5.68 1.44
N VAL A 267 -5.57 -6.40 0.50
CA VAL A 267 -5.24 -7.77 0.11
C VAL A 267 -5.41 -7.89 -1.40
N ASP A 268 -4.38 -8.37 -2.07
CA ASP A 268 -4.46 -8.81 -3.45
C ASP A 268 -4.01 -10.27 -3.52
N ALA A 269 -4.98 -11.18 -3.51
CA ALA A 269 -4.70 -12.61 -3.56
C ALA A 269 -4.14 -13.05 -4.92
N ALA A 270 -4.47 -12.36 -6.02
CA ALA A 270 -3.95 -12.66 -7.35
C ALA A 270 -2.45 -12.30 -7.46
N TRP A 271 -2.03 -11.19 -6.84
CA TRP A 271 -0.63 -10.75 -6.82
C TRP A 271 0.11 -11.15 -5.53
N ARG A 272 -0.52 -11.96 -4.69
CA ARG A 272 0.03 -12.50 -3.42
C ARG A 272 0.49 -11.42 -2.44
N MET A 273 -0.35 -10.41 -2.24
CA MET A 273 -0.15 -9.36 -1.27
C MET A 273 -1.17 -9.49 -0.14
N PHE A 274 -0.71 -9.57 1.11
CA PHE A 274 -1.58 -9.59 2.29
C PHE A 274 -1.09 -8.56 3.30
N GLY A 275 -1.97 -7.63 3.70
CA GLY A 275 -1.59 -6.56 4.61
C GLY A 275 -0.66 -5.51 3.98
N GLN A 276 -0.51 -5.52 2.66
CA GLN A 276 0.35 -4.60 1.93
C GLN A 276 -0.22 -4.37 0.53
N ILE A 277 0.09 -3.22 -0.05
CA ILE A 277 -0.21 -2.92 -1.45
C ILE A 277 0.81 -1.92 -1.97
N ASP A 278 1.19 -2.03 -3.23
CA ASP A 278 2.15 -1.10 -3.82
C ASP A 278 1.47 0.18 -4.34
N HIS A 279 2.27 1.19 -4.64
CA HIS A 279 1.80 2.48 -5.18
C HIS A 279 1.20 2.39 -6.59
N ARG A 280 1.16 1.22 -7.22
CA ARG A 280 0.73 1.04 -8.60
C ARG A 280 -0.73 0.57 -8.70
N HIS A 281 -1.41 0.44 -7.56
CA HIS A 281 -2.84 0.11 -7.48
C HIS A 281 -3.67 1.39 -7.31
N LEU A 282 -4.50 1.68 -8.30
CA LEU A 282 -5.32 2.89 -8.37
C LEU A 282 -6.79 2.49 -8.44
N SER A 283 -7.51 2.69 -7.34
CA SER A 283 -8.93 2.34 -7.20
C SER A 283 -9.84 3.42 -7.76
N SER A 284 -10.83 2.97 -8.55
CA SER A 284 -11.92 3.80 -9.06
C SER A 284 -13.30 3.34 -8.57
N ILE A 285 -13.45 2.08 -8.16
CA ILE A 285 -14.69 1.49 -7.66
C ILE A 285 -14.42 0.73 -6.35
N GLN A 286 -15.35 0.82 -5.40
CA GLN A 286 -15.43 -0.06 -4.23
C GLN A 286 -16.74 -0.85 -4.20
N SER A 287 -16.83 -1.84 -3.29
CA SER A 287 -18.00 -2.71 -3.14
C SER A 287 -19.35 -2.01 -3.18
N ILE A 288 -20.36 -2.78 -3.61
CA ILE A 288 -21.75 -2.35 -3.84
C ILE A 288 -21.81 -1.26 -4.92
N PRO A 289 -21.23 -1.50 -6.12
CA PRO A 289 -21.23 -0.51 -7.18
C PRO A 289 -22.58 -0.43 -7.89
N GLU A 290 -22.89 0.76 -8.43
CA GLU A 290 -24.12 1.01 -9.20
C GLU A 290 -24.05 0.47 -10.64
N ILE A 291 -22.85 0.08 -11.07
CA ILE A 291 -22.56 -0.59 -12.33
C ILE A 291 -21.76 -1.87 -12.04
N PRO A 292 -21.65 -2.83 -12.98
CA PRO A 292 -20.70 -3.93 -12.83
C PRO A 292 -19.29 -3.42 -12.53
N TYR A 293 -18.42 -4.25 -11.92
CA TYR A 293 -17.03 -3.87 -11.60
C TYR A 293 -16.16 -3.69 -12.85
N ALA A 294 -16.44 -2.63 -13.60
CA ALA A 294 -15.83 -2.31 -14.87
C ALA A 294 -15.35 -0.85 -14.86
N ASN A 295 -14.22 -0.60 -15.53
CA ASN A 295 -13.63 0.73 -15.62
C ASN A 295 -14.43 1.72 -16.48
N TYR A 296 -15.45 1.24 -17.20
CA TYR A 296 -16.50 2.04 -17.82
C TYR A 296 -17.66 1.12 -18.22
N LEU A 297 -18.83 1.71 -18.43
CA LEU A 297 -20.00 1.03 -18.99
C LEU A 297 -20.60 1.87 -20.10
N PHE A 298 -20.66 1.31 -21.31
CA PHE A 298 -21.42 1.88 -22.42
C PHE A 298 -22.69 1.08 -22.68
N ASN A 299 -23.82 1.78 -22.76
CA ASN A 299 -25.09 1.20 -23.16
C ASN A 299 -25.80 2.09 -24.18
N GLN A 300 -26.72 1.55 -24.97
CA GLN A 300 -27.43 2.29 -26.01
C GLN A 300 -28.91 1.94 -26.07
N THR A 301 -29.71 2.91 -26.50
CA THR A 301 -31.16 2.72 -26.69
C THR A 301 -31.52 2.18 -28.07
N ALA A 302 -30.72 2.48 -29.11
CA ALA A 302 -30.96 2.00 -30.46
C ALA A 302 -29.66 1.82 -31.27
N GLY A 303 -29.68 0.86 -32.20
CA GLY A 303 -28.53 0.48 -33.02
C GLY A 303 -27.90 -0.84 -32.57
N LYS A 304 -26.93 -1.32 -33.36
CA LYS A 304 -26.16 -2.53 -33.02
C LYS A 304 -25.08 -2.20 -31.98
N LYS A 305 -24.67 -3.20 -31.20
CA LYS A 305 -23.62 -3.06 -30.18
C LYS A 305 -22.34 -2.48 -30.81
N PRO A 306 -21.78 -1.38 -30.29
CA PRO A 306 -20.51 -0.84 -30.78
C PRO A 306 -19.35 -1.78 -30.46
N LYS A 307 -18.18 -1.47 -31.00
CA LYS A 307 -16.90 -1.95 -30.45
C LYS A 307 -16.35 -0.88 -29.53
N ASP A 308 -15.86 -1.28 -28.38
CA ASP A 308 -15.23 -0.39 -27.42
C ASP A 308 -13.86 -0.93 -26.99
N LYS A 309 -13.01 -0.02 -26.55
CA LYS A 309 -11.72 -0.32 -25.93
C LYS A 309 -11.32 0.81 -25.00
N GLN A 310 -10.44 0.50 -24.06
CA GLN A 310 -9.77 1.49 -23.24
C GLN A 310 -8.25 1.31 -23.30
N SER A 311 -7.54 2.35 -22.89
CA SER A 311 -6.10 2.32 -22.63
C SER A 311 -5.82 3.24 -21.47
N VAL A 312 -5.10 2.76 -20.47
CA VAL A 312 -4.74 3.53 -19.28
C VAL A 312 -3.23 3.59 -19.17
N ARG A 313 -2.69 4.80 -19.27
CA ARG A 313 -1.24 5.05 -19.23
C ARG A 313 -0.86 5.65 -17.88
N LEU A 314 0.12 5.05 -17.23
CA LEU A 314 0.82 5.63 -16.09
C LEU A 314 2.17 6.18 -16.56
N SER A 315 2.54 7.37 -16.11
CA SER A 315 3.83 7.99 -16.46
C SER A 315 4.40 8.79 -15.28
N PRO A 316 5.68 8.62 -14.92
CA PRO A 316 6.31 9.44 -13.89
C PRO A 316 6.34 10.91 -14.28
N MET A 317 6.26 11.80 -13.29
CA MET A 317 6.40 13.23 -13.51
C MET A 317 7.11 13.93 -12.35
N SER A 318 7.51 15.18 -12.55
CA SER A 318 7.98 16.04 -11.46
C SER A 318 6.81 16.63 -10.66
N VAL A 319 7.07 16.96 -9.41
CA VAL A 319 6.05 17.46 -8.47
C VAL A 319 5.40 18.78 -8.89
N GLY A 320 6.08 19.59 -9.71
CA GLY A 320 5.65 20.94 -10.11
C GLY A 320 4.32 21.04 -10.87
N GLY A 321 3.67 19.92 -11.21
CA GLY A 321 2.34 19.90 -11.81
C GLY A 321 1.17 19.89 -10.81
N PHE A 322 1.41 19.60 -9.53
CA PHE A 322 0.35 19.46 -8.54
C PHE A 322 -0.14 20.82 -8.00
N PRO A 323 -1.46 21.01 -7.83
CA PRO A 323 -2.00 22.17 -7.11
C PRO A 323 -1.42 22.29 -5.69
N ASP A 324 -1.28 21.15 -5.00
CA ASP A 324 -0.71 21.05 -3.65
C ASP A 324 0.80 20.70 -3.69
N GLY A 325 1.55 21.33 -4.59
CA GLY A 325 2.95 20.97 -4.86
C GLY A 325 3.85 20.93 -3.61
N GLN A 326 3.64 21.81 -2.63
CA GLN A 326 4.42 21.79 -1.37
C GLN A 326 4.19 20.51 -0.55
N PHE A 327 2.94 20.04 -0.48
CA PHE A 327 2.59 18.82 0.25
C PHE A 327 3.21 17.62 -0.44
N VAL A 328 3.00 17.50 -1.75
CA VAL A 328 3.52 16.40 -2.57
C VAL A 328 5.05 16.36 -2.52
N GLU A 329 5.73 17.51 -2.56
CA GLU A 329 7.18 17.60 -2.46
C GLU A 329 7.66 17.14 -1.07
N ALA A 330 7.09 17.71 0.00
CA ALA A 330 7.51 17.43 1.36
C ALA A 330 7.32 15.94 1.72
N ILE A 331 6.16 15.37 1.39
CA ILE A 331 5.88 13.96 1.70
C ILE A 331 6.74 13.01 0.85
N SER A 332 6.96 13.32 -0.42
CA SER A 332 7.78 12.50 -1.31
C SER A 332 9.23 12.48 -0.83
N GLN A 333 9.79 13.65 -0.49
CA GLN A 333 11.14 13.73 0.06
C GLN A 333 11.25 13.02 1.41
N ALA A 334 10.25 13.13 2.29
CA ALA A 334 10.26 12.46 3.59
C ALA A 334 10.35 10.93 3.42
N VAL A 335 9.50 10.35 2.56
CA VAL A 335 9.52 8.91 2.24
C VAL A 335 10.87 8.49 1.63
N GLN A 336 11.39 9.26 0.66
CA GLN A 336 12.65 8.95 -0.01
C GLN A 336 13.87 9.02 0.91
N ARG A 337 13.83 9.86 1.95
CA ARG A 337 14.93 10.02 2.92
C ARG A 337 14.99 8.90 3.96
N ILE A 338 13.86 8.29 4.31
CA ILE A 338 13.84 7.24 5.36
C ILE A 338 14.65 6.01 4.96
N LYS A 339 14.51 5.53 3.72
CA LYS A 339 15.10 4.24 3.30
C LYS A 339 16.64 4.22 3.38
N PRO A 340 17.38 5.24 2.92
CA PRO A 340 18.83 5.33 3.15
C PRO A 340 19.21 5.36 4.64
N VAL A 341 18.42 5.99 5.49
CA VAL A 341 18.67 6.06 6.94
C VAL A 341 18.56 4.69 7.58
N GLU A 342 17.50 3.94 7.28
CA GLU A 342 17.31 2.59 7.79
C GLU A 342 18.42 1.64 7.36
N LEU A 343 18.86 1.74 6.10
CA LEU A 343 20.01 0.98 5.60
C LEU A 343 21.30 1.37 6.37
N GLY A 344 21.53 2.67 6.57
CA GLY A 344 22.67 3.17 7.33
C GLY A 344 22.67 2.67 8.78
N VAL A 345 21.51 2.68 9.45
CA VAL A 345 21.33 2.13 10.80
C VAL A 345 21.56 0.62 10.84
N LEU A 346 21.02 -0.12 9.86
CA LEU A 346 21.23 -1.57 9.75
C LEU A 346 22.72 -1.91 9.61
N LEU A 347 23.42 -1.23 8.69
CA LEU A 347 24.87 -1.39 8.51
C LEU A 347 25.63 -1.00 9.78
N GLY A 348 25.25 0.11 10.42
CA GLY A 348 25.82 0.55 11.69
C GLY A 348 25.66 -0.51 12.79
N LYS A 349 24.49 -1.14 12.91
CA LYS A 349 24.24 -2.24 13.86
C LYS A 349 25.13 -3.45 13.56
N ILE A 350 25.23 -3.86 12.29
CA ILE A 350 26.07 -5.00 11.87
C ILE A 350 27.55 -4.74 12.22
N LEU A 351 28.01 -3.50 12.08
CA LEU A 351 29.37 -3.08 12.42
C LEU A 351 29.61 -2.83 13.92
N GLY A 352 28.68 -3.23 14.78
CA GLY A 352 28.80 -3.08 16.24
C GLY A 352 28.40 -1.70 16.77
N GLY A 353 27.86 -0.82 15.94
CA GLY A 353 27.42 0.54 16.32
C GLY A 353 26.41 0.55 17.45
N LYS A 354 25.53 -0.47 17.56
CA LYS A 354 24.59 -0.58 18.70
C LYS A 354 25.30 -0.85 20.04
N ILE A 355 26.48 -1.49 20.01
CA ILE A 355 27.28 -1.76 21.20
C ILE A 355 28.14 -0.53 21.53
N LEU A 356 28.71 0.10 20.51
CA LEU A 356 29.65 1.21 20.64
C LEU A 356 28.95 2.55 20.94
N PHE A 357 27.78 2.76 20.35
CA PHE A 357 27.01 4.01 20.33
C PHE A 357 25.49 3.73 20.51
N PRO A 358 25.07 3.07 21.60
CA PRO A 358 23.68 2.64 21.80
C PRO A 358 22.69 3.80 21.77
N SER A 359 23.00 4.90 22.47
CA SER A 359 22.12 6.06 22.57
C SER A 359 21.97 6.79 21.23
N GLU A 360 23.03 6.88 20.43
CA GLU A 360 22.93 7.48 19.10
C GLU A 360 22.12 6.62 18.14
N VAL A 361 22.28 5.29 18.17
CA VAL A 361 21.47 4.38 17.34
C VAL A 361 19.99 4.48 17.72
N GLU A 362 19.67 4.44 19.02
CA GLU A 362 18.29 4.60 19.50
C GLU A 362 17.70 5.97 19.12
N ALA A 363 18.50 7.04 19.17
CA ALA A 363 18.07 8.37 18.77
C ALA A 363 17.78 8.49 17.26
N VAL A 364 18.45 7.70 16.41
CA VAL A 364 18.12 7.63 14.98
C VAL A 364 16.84 6.84 14.78
N GLU A 365 16.71 5.66 15.40
CA GLU A 365 15.52 4.81 15.29
C GLU A 365 14.25 5.53 15.73
N LEU A 366 14.33 6.29 16.83
CA LEU A 366 13.20 7.10 17.31
C LEU A 366 12.78 8.16 16.30
N LYS A 367 13.74 8.87 15.66
CA LYS A 367 13.42 9.89 14.65
C LYS A 367 12.85 9.29 13.37
N VAL A 368 13.33 8.11 12.97
CA VAL A 368 12.74 7.36 11.86
C VAL A 368 11.28 7.02 12.18
N LEU A 369 11.00 6.53 13.40
CA LEU A 369 9.64 6.23 13.83
C LEU A 369 8.76 7.49 13.88
N GLU A 370 9.26 8.60 14.44
CA GLU A 370 8.56 9.90 14.45
C GLU A 370 8.22 10.36 13.03
N SER A 371 9.18 10.25 12.09
CA SER A 371 8.97 10.59 10.68
C SER A 371 7.89 9.70 10.05
N LYS A 372 7.97 8.38 10.23
CA LYS A 372 6.96 7.42 9.72
C LYS A 372 5.55 7.71 10.25
N ILE A 373 5.41 8.05 11.54
CA ILE A 373 4.12 8.42 12.14
C ILE A 373 3.59 9.70 11.50
N CYS A 374 4.44 10.71 11.29
CA CYS A 374 4.04 11.94 10.61
C CYS A 374 3.64 11.69 9.15
N ILE A 375 4.34 10.80 8.43
CA ILE A 375 3.96 10.38 7.06
C ILE A 375 2.57 9.75 7.06
N GLN A 376 2.31 8.79 7.97
CA GLN A 376 1.00 8.16 8.09
C GLN A 376 -0.09 9.20 8.31
N ARG A 377 0.09 10.12 9.26
CA ARG A 377 -0.89 11.18 9.54
C ARG A 377 -1.10 12.13 8.36
N ALA A 378 -0.04 12.43 7.62
CA ALA A 378 -0.12 13.26 6.43
C ALA A 378 -0.98 12.59 5.34
N VAL A 379 -0.81 11.27 5.15
CA VAL A 379 -1.63 10.46 4.24
C VAL A 379 -3.07 10.36 4.73
N ASP A 380 -3.29 10.05 6.01
CA ASP A 380 -4.63 9.86 6.60
C ASP A 380 -5.48 11.15 6.61
N SER A 381 -4.86 12.33 6.53
CA SER A 381 -5.55 13.63 6.67
C SER A 381 -5.65 14.45 5.38
N TRP A 382 -5.18 13.94 4.23
CA TRP A 382 -5.17 14.71 2.97
C TRP A 382 -6.56 15.13 2.51
N GLU A 383 -7.62 14.38 2.86
CA GLU A 383 -8.99 14.66 2.42
C GLU A 383 -9.66 15.71 3.31
N THR A 384 -9.36 15.66 4.61
CA THR A 384 -10.05 16.42 5.65
C THR A 384 -9.41 17.78 5.95
N GLY A 385 -8.22 18.06 5.44
CA GLY A 385 -7.57 19.36 5.61
C GLY A 385 -6.16 19.44 5.05
N SER A 386 -6.02 20.02 3.87
CA SER A 386 -4.73 20.19 3.17
C SER A 386 -3.65 20.83 4.05
N LYS A 387 -4.02 21.75 4.96
CA LYS A 387 -3.09 22.38 5.90
C LYS A 387 -2.56 21.42 6.97
N THR A 388 -3.40 20.52 7.49
CA THR A 388 -2.98 19.52 8.49
C THR A 388 -2.05 18.51 7.83
N ALA A 389 -2.44 17.99 6.67
CA ALA A 389 -1.63 17.06 5.88
C ALA A 389 -0.27 17.68 5.51
N LEU A 390 -0.26 18.95 5.07
CA LEU A 390 0.97 19.68 4.78
C LEU A 390 1.87 19.87 6.00
N ASN A 391 1.31 20.23 7.15
CA ASN A 391 2.08 20.38 8.38
C ASN A 391 2.71 19.05 8.84
N GLU A 392 1.95 17.95 8.78
CA GLU A 392 2.48 16.62 9.09
C GLU A 392 3.54 16.18 8.08
N ALA A 393 3.38 16.50 6.78
CA ALA A 393 4.41 16.25 5.77
C ALA A 393 5.71 17.03 6.04
N PHE A 394 5.62 18.30 6.47
CA PHE A 394 6.81 19.06 6.86
C PHE A 394 7.48 18.51 8.11
N LYS A 395 6.71 18.12 9.14
CA LYS A 395 7.26 17.45 10.33
C LYS A 395 7.94 16.14 9.95
N ALA A 396 7.32 15.34 9.08
CA ALA A 396 7.91 14.10 8.59
C ALA A 396 9.26 14.35 7.92
N LEU A 397 9.34 15.36 7.06
CA LEU A 397 10.54 15.74 6.34
C LEU A 397 11.66 16.18 7.29
N ASP A 398 11.35 17.05 8.24
CA ASP A 398 12.29 17.52 9.27
C ASP A 398 12.85 16.36 10.09
N LYS A 399 11.98 15.44 10.54
CA LYS A 399 12.40 14.24 11.27
C LYS A 399 13.24 13.29 10.43
N ALA A 400 12.94 13.15 9.14
CA ALA A 400 13.75 12.35 8.23
C ALA A 400 15.16 12.97 8.05
N ASP A 401 15.27 14.30 7.97
CA ASP A 401 16.55 15.00 7.88
C ASP A 401 17.37 14.88 9.16
N GLU A 402 16.74 15.07 10.32
CA GLU A 402 17.39 14.87 11.60
C GLU A 402 17.90 13.43 11.73
N ALA A 403 17.08 12.44 11.34
CA ALA A 403 17.46 11.03 11.36
C ALA A 403 18.65 10.75 10.43
N LEU A 404 18.65 11.31 9.22
CA LEU A 404 19.74 11.18 8.25
C LEU A 404 21.05 11.77 8.78
N LYS A 405 20.99 12.97 9.36
CA LYS A 405 22.16 13.61 9.98
C LYS A 405 22.70 12.76 11.13
N CYS A 406 21.82 12.27 12.02
CA CYS A 406 22.22 11.41 13.14
C CYS A 406 22.82 10.08 12.66
N ALA A 407 22.26 9.46 11.62
CA ALA A 407 22.76 8.21 11.06
C ALA A 407 24.17 8.37 10.51
N TRP A 408 24.45 9.46 9.78
CA TRP A 408 25.80 9.75 9.29
C TRP A 408 26.81 9.93 10.41
N ILE A 409 26.41 10.53 11.54
CA ILE A 409 27.29 10.65 12.71
C ILE A 409 27.65 9.26 13.26
N VAL A 410 26.69 8.34 13.37
CA VAL A 410 26.95 6.95 13.81
C VAL A 410 27.92 6.25 12.87
N VAL A 411 27.71 6.37 11.55
CA VAL A 411 28.59 5.78 10.54
C VAL A 411 30.01 6.33 10.66
N VAL A 412 30.16 7.65 10.74
CA VAL A 412 31.48 8.30 10.86
C VAL A 412 32.18 7.89 12.16
N LYS A 413 31.50 7.89 13.30
CA LYS A 413 32.07 7.45 14.59
C LYS A 413 32.53 6.00 14.53
N THR A 414 31.71 5.12 13.97
CA THR A 414 32.03 3.68 13.83
C THR A 414 33.24 3.47 12.92
N PHE A 415 33.31 4.20 11.81
CA PHE A 415 34.43 4.13 10.87
C PHE A 415 35.74 4.65 11.46
N ILE A 416 35.70 5.79 12.17
CA ILE A 416 36.88 6.33 12.89
C ILE A 416 37.39 5.31 13.92
N LEU A 417 36.50 4.69 14.70
CA LEU A 417 36.88 3.68 15.67
C LEU A 417 37.53 2.46 14.99
N TYR A 418 36.96 2.01 13.88
CA TYR A 418 37.49 0.88 13.12
C TYR A 418 38.89 1.16 12.55
N ILE A 419 39.11 2.36 12.00
CA ILE A 419 40.44 2.81 11.57
C ILE A 419 41.41 2.84 12.75
N GLY A 420 40.98 3.41 13.88
CA GLY A 420 41.80 3.48 15.09
C GLY A 420 42.24 2.10 15.58
N ILE A 421 41.29 1.15 15.69
CA ILE A 421 41.57 -0.24 16.06
C ILE A 421 42.50 -0.90 15.05
N SER A 422 42.27 -0.71 13.75
CA SER A 422 43.10 -1.30 12.68
C SER A 422 44.53 -0.78 12.72
N LEU A 423 44.73 0.52 12.95
CA LEU A 423 46.06 1.12 13.11
C LEU A 423 46.78 0.60 14.35
N ILE A 424 46.06 0.44 15.47
CA ILE A 424 46.61 -0.15 16.70
C ILE A 424 47.03 -1.60 16.47
N LEU A 425 46.18 -2.42 15.84
CA LEU A 425 46.50 -3.80 15.51
C LEU A 425 47.69 -3.92 14.55
N ALA A 426 47.76 -3.06 13.53
CA ALA A 426 48.90 -2.99 12.63
C ALA A 426 50.19 -2.62 13.37
N ALA A 427 50.15 -1.65 14.30
CA ALA A 427 51.30 -1.28 15.11
C ALA A 427 51.74 -2.42 16.05
N ILE A 428 50.80 -3.14 16.67
CA ILE A 428 51.07 -4.33 17.49
C ILE A 428 51.72 -5.42 16.64
N PHE A 429 51.19 -5.69 15.45
CA PHE A 429 51.74 -6.67 14.52
C PHE A 429 53.17 -6.33 14.10
N VAL A 430 53.42 -5.08 13.68
CA VAL A 430 54.78 -4.62 13.32
C VAL A 430 55.74 -4.75 14.51
N SER A 431 55.29 -4.43 15.73
CA SER A 431 56.09 -4.60 16.96
C SER A 431 56.43 -6.07 17.23
N LEU A 432 55.46 -6.98 17.07
CA LEU A 432 55.66 -8.43 17.22
C LEU A 432 56.62 -9.00 16.17
N VAL A 433 56.48 -8.59 14.90
CA VAL A 433 57.40 -8.99 13.81
C VAL A 433 58.82 -8.48 14.09
N ARG A 434 58.99 -7.23 14.53
CA ARG A 434 60.30 -6.69 14.92
C ARG A 434 60.92 -7.44 16.10
N ARG A 435 60.13 -7.82 17.11
CA ARG A 435 60.62 -8.64 18.23
C ARG A 435 61.06 -10.03 17.78
N CYS A 436 60.28 -10.71 16.94
CA CYS A 436 60.67 -12.00 16.37
C CYS A 436 61.94 -11.89 15.52
N SER A 437 62.05 -10.87 14.67
CA SER A 437 63.24 -10.65 13.84
C SER A 437 64.50 -10.40 14.68
N ARG A 438 64.42 -9.62 15.76
CA ARG A 438 65.54 -9.41 16.69
C ARG A 438 65.94 -10.69 17.43
N SER A 439 64.96 -11.48 17.87
CA SER A 439 65.20 -12.80 18.48
C SER A 439 65.93 -13.75 17.52
N LEU A 440 65.53 -13.80 16.24
CA LEU A 440 66.21 -14.57 15.21
C LEU A 440 67.65 -14.10 14.93
N GLN A 441 67.89 -12.78 14.91
CA GLN A 441 69.24 -12.22 14.75
C GLN A 441 70.15 -12.52 15.95
N GLN A 442 69.63 -12.46 17.18
CA GLN A 442 70.37 -12.88 18.38
C GLN A 442 70.68 -14.38 18.34
N HIS A 443 69.74 -15.22 17.92
CA HIS A 443 69.97 -16.66 17.85
C HIS A 443 71.04 -17.04 16.80
N ASN A 444 71.11 -16.31 15.69
CA ASN A 444 72.15 -16.51 14.67
C ASN A 444 73.52 -15.94 15.06
N SER A 445 73.59 -14.92 15.93
CA SER A 445 74.86 -14.37 16.41
C SER A 445 75.50 -15.22 17.51
N TYR A 446 74.71 -15.98 18.28
CA TYR A 446 75.22 -16.99 19.22
C TYR A 446 75.74 -18.28 18.56
N ASN A 447 75.43 -18.53 17.28
CA ASN A 447 75.92 -19.70 16.53
C ASN A 447 77.15 -19.41 15.65
N VAL A 448 77.69 -18.18 15.69
CA VAL A 448 78.86 -17.74 14.89
C VAL A 448 80.07 -17.36 15.76
N GLN A 449 79.97 -17.52 17.09
CA GLN A 449 81.11 -17.62 18.01
C GLN A 449 81.33 -19.09 18.37
#